data_AF-A0A930UIB6-F1
#
_entry.id   AF-A0A930UIB6-F1
#
_cell.length_a   1.000
_cell.length_b   1.000
_cell.length_c   1.000
_cell.angle_alpha   90.00
_cell.angle_beta   90.00
_cell.angle_gamma   90.00
#
_symmetry.space_group_name_H-M   'P 1'
#
loop_
_entity.id
_entity.type
_entity.pdbx_description
1 polymer ?
#
loop_
_entity_poly.entity_id
_entity_poly.type
_entity_poly.pdbx_seq_one_letter_code
_entity_poly.pdbx_strand_id
1 'polypeptide(L)'
;MGNKPFAKWAKAARLPGSEILEPFAGSNSLIKMLAEMGLCRHFKSFDVAPADSAVRRRDTLARFPKGFDVCVTNPPWLAKNSATGRGLPFPACRYDDLYKYALEKCLANCTYVAALVPESFITSGVFLERLDSFVSITAEIFGDTRQPVGLALFGPDETDDTEIWSGKKRVGLLSNLQAQRPQPQRGAVSVRFNDPDGNVGLFALDNTIEPSIRFCNVKELADYDIRPSCRSITKIMVDGKVKIAAWNKLLNEFRQSTHDVLMTSFKGIRKDGKYRRRCDWALARGIIHNV
;
A
#
# COMPACT_ATOMS: atom_id res chain seq x y z
N MET A 1 9.77 -3.01 20.65
CA MET A 1 8.83 -4.03 20.14
C MET A 1 7.69 -4.17 21.17
N GLY A 2 6.41 -4.37 20.88
CA GLY A 2 5.82 -4.95 19.70
C GLY A 2 4.58 -4.20 19.20
N ASN A 3 4.37 -4.38 17.91
CA ASN A 3 3.16 -4.00 17.20
C ASN A 3 2.05 -4.97 17.63
N LYS A 4 1.01 -4.48 18.33
CA LYS A 4 -0.09 -5.31 18.89
C LYS A 4 -0.68 -6.31 17.90
N PRO A 5 -1.05 -5.93 16.66
CA PRO A 5 -1.54 -6.87 15.65
C PRO A 5 -0.52 -7.96 15.29
N PHE A 6 0.77 -7.64 15.14
CA PHE A 6 1.78 -8.67 14.88
C PHE A 6 1.95 -9.63 16.07
N ALA A 7 1.90 -9.13 17.31
CA ALA A 7 1.99 -9.98 18.50
C ALA A 7 0.79 -10.94 18.61
N LYS A 8 -0.43 -10.45 18.31
CA LYS A 8 -1.66 -11.26 18.24
C LYS A 8 -1.50 -12.35 17.16
N TRP A 9 -1.11 -11.95 15.95
CA TRP A 9 -0.89 -12.86 14.82
C TRP A 9 0.19 -13.91 15.12
N ALA A 10 1.34 -13.50 15.67
CA ALA A 10 2.45 -14.40 15.98
C ALA A 10 2.07 -15.43 17.05
N LYS A 11 1.24 -15.04 18.04
CA LYS A 11 0.69 -15.98 19.03
C LYS A 11 -0.26 -16.98 18.37
N ALA A 12 -1.16 -16.53 17.50
CA ALA A 12 -2.09 -17.40 16.78
C ALA A 12 -1.36 -18.41 15.87
N ALA A 13 -0.36 -17.94 15.13
CA ALA A 13 0.49 -18.74 14.26
C ALA A 13 1.48 -19.66 15.01
N ARG A 14 1.50 -19.61 16.35
CA ARG A 14 2.47 -20.30 17.23
C ARG A 14 3.92 -20.07 16.78
N LEU A 15 4.23 -18.87 16.30
CA LEU A 15 5.44 -18.52 15.56
C LEU A 15 6.75 -19.09 16.18
N PRO A 16 7.01 -19.00 17.51
CA PRO A 16 8.25 -19.53 18.09
C PRO A 16 8.40 -21.05 18.03
N GLY A 17 7.30 -21.80 17.90
CA GLY A 17 7.27 -23.27 17.83
C GLY A 17 7.10 -23.81 16.42
N SER A 18 6.83 -22.96 15.43
CA SER A 18 6.59 -23.34 14.04
C SER A 18 7.88 -23.37 13.22
N GLU A 19 7.92 -24.15 12.14
CA GLU A 19 8.95 -24.02 11.12
C GLU A 19 8.59 -22.87 10.17
N ILE A 20 9.32 -21.76 10.25
CA ILE A 20 9.03 -20.53 9.50
C ILE A 20 9.60 -20.63 8.08
N LEU A 21 8.76 -20.39 7.09
CA LEU A 21 9.19 -20.21 5.70
C LEU A 21 9.47 -18.73 5.40
N GLU A 22 10.64 -18.44 4.85
CA GLU A 22 10.94 -17.16 4.19
C GLU A 22 11.31 -17.41 2.71
N PRO A 23 10.35 -17.32 1.77
CA PRO A 23 10.51 -17.74 0.39
C PRO A 23 11.35 -16.82 -0.50
N PHE A 24 11.64 -15.59 -0.06
CA PHE A 24 12.34 -14.54 -0.83
C PHE A 24 13.38 -13.81 0.05
N ALA A 25 14.27 -14.58 0.66
CA ALA A 25 15.01 -14.16 1.84
C ALA A 25 16.13 -13.14 1.60
N GLY A 26 16.69 -13.03 0.39
CA GLY A 26 17.87 -12.21 0.10
C GLY A 26 19.03 -12.46 1.09
N SER A 27 19.26 -11.49 1.98
CA SER A 27 20.27 -11.51 3.06
C SER A 27 19.79 -12.10 4.39
N ASN A 28 18.60 -12.71 4.40
CA ASN A 28 17.95 -13.35 5.55
C ASN A 28 17.64 -12.41 6.73
N SER A 29 17.53 -11.09 6.48
CA SER A 29 17.41 -10.07 7.52
C SER A 29 16.14 -10.21 8.36
N LEU A 30 15.01 -10.61 7.76
CA LEU A 30 13.76 -10.83 8.50
C LEU A 30 13.87 -11.99 9.49
N ILE A 31 14.45 -13.12 9.08
CA ILE A 31 14.67 -14.27 9.96
C ILE A 31 15.61 -13.91 11.12
N LYS A 32 16.69 -13.19 10.84
CA LYS A 32 17.62 -12.70 11.88
C LYS A 32 16.91 -11.82 12.90
N MET A 33 16.11 -10.86 12.43
CA MET A 33 15.30 -10.00 13.30
C MET A 33 14.33 -10.83 14.17
N LEU A 34 13.62 -11.81 13.59
CA LEU A 34 12.71 -12.67 14.36
C LEU A 34 13.46 -13.54 15.38
N ALA A 35 14.67 -14.01 15.06
CA ALA A 35 15.50 -14.79 15.97
C ALA A 35 15.96 -13.94 17.17
N GLU A 36 16.42 -12.70 16.92
CA GLU A 36 16.77 -11.73 17.97
C GLU A 36 15.59 -11.40 18.89
N MET A 37 14.37 -11.42 18.34
CA MET A 37 13.13 -11.26 19.11
C MET A 37 12.70 -12.52 19.88
N GLY A 38 13.42 -13.64 19.75
CA GLY A 38 13.03 -14.93 20.34
C GLY A 38 11.80 -15.57 19.68
N LEU A 39 11.43 -15.12 18.47
CA LEU A 39 10.25 -15.55 17.73
C LEU A 39 10.55 -16.58 16.64
N CYS A 40 11.82 -16.83 16.32
CA CYS A 40 12.22 -17.80 15.30
C CYS A 40 13.25 -18.78 15.87
N ARG A 41 12.87 -20.05 15.98
CA ARG A 41 13.77 -21.16 16.36
C ARG A 41 14.08 -22.07 15.18
N HIS A 42 13.10 -22.29 14.31
CA HIS A 42 13.22 -23.15 13.14
C HIS A 42 12.79 -22.38 11.90
N PHE A 43 13.60 -22.42 10.85
CA PHE A 43 13.29 -21.74 9.60
C PHE A 43 13.84 -22.46 8.37
N LYS A 44 13.23 -22.17 7.22
CA LYS A 44 13.76 -22.47 5.89
C LYS A 44 13.67 -21.23 5.03
N SER A 45 14.82 -20.77 4.57
CA SER A 45 14.93 -19.58 3.73
C SER A 45 15.34 -19.96 2.31
N PHE A 46 14.70 -19.33 1.33
CA PHE A 46 14.98 -19.52 -0.08
C PHE A 46 15.14 -18.19 -0.79
N ASP A 47 15.98 -18.16 -1.82
CA ASP A 47 16.08 -17.01 -2.73
C ASP A 47 16.65 -17.45 -4.08
N VAL A 48 16.33 -16.72 -5.17
CA VAL A 48 16.90 -16.98 -6.50
C VAL A 48 18.39 -16.61 -6.56
N ALA A 49 18.80 -15.60 -5.79
CA ALA A 49 20.15 -15.09 -5.68
C ALA A 49 20.50 -14.83 -4.20
N PRO A 50 20.72 -15.90 -3.41
CA PRO A 50 20.96 -15.77 -1.96
C PRO A 50 22.22 -14.96 -1.66
N ALA A 51 22.13 -14.08 -0.66
CA ALA A 51 23.25 -13.29 -0.15
C ALA A 51 23.74 -13.76 1.24
N ASP A 52 23.14 -14.83 1.78
CA ASP A 52 23.45 -15.41 3.08
C ASP A 52 23.54 -16.94 2.97
N SER A 53 24.50 -17.55 3.66
CA SER A 53 24.79 -18.99 3.56
C SER A 53 23.70 -19.89 4.15
N ALA A 54 22.83 -19.37 5.02
CA ALA A 54 21.66 -20.08 5.54
C ALA A 54 20.49 -20.12 4.53
N VAL A 55 20.59 -19.37 3.42
CA VAL A 55 19.54 -19.28 2.40
C VAL A 55 19.84 -20.23 1.25
N ARG A 56 18.88 -21.09 0.93
CA ARG A 56 19.01 -22.07 -0.16
C ARG A 56 18.61 -21.44 -1.50
N ARG A 57 19.45 -21.60 -2.52
CA ARG A 57 19.14 -21.12 -3.88
C ARG A 57 17.91 -21.86 -4.44
N ARG A 58 16.88 -21.12 -4.84
CA ARG A 58 15.66 -21.62 -5.48
C ARG A 58 14.88 -20.48 -6.14
N ASP A 59 14.41 -20.70 -7.36
CA ASP A 59 13.35 -19.84 -7.93
C ASP A 59 12.02 -20.21 -7.28
N THR A 60 11.65 -19.47 -6.23
CA THR A 60 10.43 -19.72 -5.45
C THR A 60 9.16 -19.36 -6.22
N LEU A 61 9.23 -18.46 -7.22
CA LEU A 61 8.09 -18.13 -8.06
C LEU A 61 7.75 -19.28 -9.01
N ALA A 62 8.77 -19.96 -9.54
CA ALA A 62 8.59 -21.15 -10.37
C ALA A 62 8.28 -22.41 -9.55
N ARG A 63 8.95 -22.60 -8.40
CA ARG A 63 8.82 -23.79 -7.55
C ARG A 63 8.69 -23.42 -6.08
N PHE A 64 7.47 -23.10 -5.66
CA PHE A 64 7.20 -22.71 -4.28
C PHE A 64 7.44 -23.86 -3.28
N PRO A 65 8.15 -23.63 -2.15
CA PRO A 65 8.32 -24.62 -1.08
C PRO A 65 6.97 -25.04 -0.46
N LYS A 66 6.77 -26.35 -0.24
CA LYS A 66 5.55 -26.92 0.35
C LYS A 66 5.81 -27.50 1.74
N GLY A 67 4.74 -27.71 2.51
CA GLY A 67 4.80 -28.33 3.84
C GLY A 67 5.01 -27.34 4.98
N PHE A 68 4.78 -26.04 4.74
CA PHE A 68 4.93 -24.99 5.74
C PHE A 68 3.59 -24.37 6.08
N ASP A 69 3.30 -24.24 7.36
CA ASP A 69 2.07 -23.60 7.84
C ASP A 69 2.24 -22.08 7.96
N VAL A 70 3.45 -21.61 8.29
CA VAL A 70 3.75 -20.21 8.59
C VAL A 70 4.78 -19.64 7.63
N CYS A 71 4.43 -18.52 6.98
CA CYS A 71 5.31 -17.76 6.10
C CYS A 71 5.50 -16.33 6.65
N VAL A 72 6.74 -15.88 6.76
CA VAL A 72 7.06 -14.46 7.06
C VAL A 72 7.99 -13.96 5.98
N THR A 73 7.59 -12.90 5.27
CA THR A 73 8.27 -12.55 4.02
C THR A 73 8.31 -11.07 3.66
N ASN A 74 9.34 -10.70 2.88
CA ASN A 74 9.39 -9.48 2.09
C ASN A 74 9.41 -9.83 0.59
N PRO A 75 8.25 -10.06 -0.04
CA PRO A 75 8.19 -10.44 -1.45
C PRO A 75 8.88 -9.43 -2.37
N PRO A 76 9.38 -9.84 -3.55
CA PRO A 76 10.05 -8.93 -4.48
C PRO A 76 9.08 -7.93 -5.11
N TRP A 77 9.43 -6.64 -5.10
CA TRP A 77 8.61 -5.57 -5.67
C TRP A 77 9.11 -5.19 -7.06
N LEU A 78 8.26 -5.36 -8.06
CA LEU A 78 8.56 -5.00 -9.44
C LEU A 78 7.25 -4.77 -10.18
N ALA A 79 6.91 -3.51 -10.45
CA ALA A 79 5.75 -3.21 -11.25
C ALA A 79 5.96 -3.67 -12.70
N LYS A 80 4.92 -4.25 -13.33
CA LYS A 80 4.94 -4.80 -14.69
C LYS A 80 5.43 -3.78 -15.72
N ASN A 81 4.95 -2.55 -15.64
CA ASN A 81 5.39 -1.46 -16.51
C ASN A 81 6.87 -1.11 -16.30
N SER A 82 7.38 -1.18 -15.07
CA SER A 82 8.80 -0.99 -14.78
C SER A 82 9.65 -2.13 -15.34
N ALA A 83 9.17 -3.38 -15.25
CA ALA A 83 9.83 -4.52 -15.87
C ALA A 83 9.92 -4.37 -17.39
N THR A 84 8.79 -4.06 -18.05
CA THR A 84 8.74 -3.82 -19.50
C THR A 84 9.69 -2.70 -19.92
N GLY A 85 9.66 -1.55 -19.21
CA GLY A 85 10.56 -0.42 -19.53
C GLY A 85 12.04 -0.72 -19.33
N ARG A 86 12.38 -1.73 -18.51
CA ARG A 86 13.76 -2.17 -18.25
C ARG A 86 14.16 -3.43 -19.03
N GLY A 87 13.26 -3.98 -19.86
CA GLY A 87 13.48 -5.26 -20.54
C GLY A 87 13.64 -6.46 -19.59
N LEU A 88 13.11 -6.37 -18.36
CA LEU A 88 13.18 -7.46 -17.39
C LEU A 88 12.04 -8.46 -17.59
N PRO A 89 12.28 -9.76 -17.34
CA PRO A 89 11.22 -10.75 -17.38
C PRO A 89 10.15 -10.44 -16.32
N PHE A 90 8.89 -10.63 -16.69
CA PHE A 90 7.75 -10.53 -15.79
C PHE A 90 6.85 -11.75 -16.01
N PRO A 91 6.40 -12.44 -14.96
CA PRO A 91 5.59 -13.65 -15.12
C PRO A 91 4.28 -13.34 -15.84
N ALA A 92 3.83 -14.28 -16.67
CA ALA A 92 2.51 -14.22 -17.28
C ALA A 92 1.44 -14.46 -16.19
N CYS A 93 1.04 -13.40 -15.52
CA CYS A 93 0.00 -13.43 -14.48
C CYS A 93 -0.93 -12.22 -14.62
N ARG A 94 -2.04 -12.25 -13.86
CA ARG A 94 -3.06 -11.19 -13.86
C ARG A 94 -2.64 -9.92 -13.11
N TYR A 95 -1.52 -9.97 -12.38
CA TYR A 95 -1.11 -8.89 -11.51
C TYR A 95 -0.25 -7.85 -12.23
N ASP A 96 -0.34 -6.62 -11.73
CA ASP A 96 0.42 -5.45 -12.17
C ASP A 96 1.76 -5.29 -11.42
N ASP A 97 1.99 -6.05 -10.35
CA ASP A 97 3.23 -6.05 -9.58
C ASP A 97 3.59 -7.47 -9.13
N LEU A 98 4.89 -7.78 -9.15
CA LEU A 98 5.44 -9.08 -8.82
C LEU A 98 5.12 -9.52 -7.38
N TYR A 99 5.05 -8.58 -6.44
CA TYR A 99 4.78 -8.93 -5.04
C TYR A 99 3.40 -9.56 -4.87
N LYS A 100 2.42 -9.18 -5.70
CA LYS A 100 1.07 -9.76 -5.65
C LYS A 100 1.07 -11.21 -6.12
N TYR A 101 1.85 -11.52 -7.15
CA TYR A 101 2.04 -12.90 -7.60
C TYR A 101 2.79 -13.73 -6.57
N ALA A 102 3.83 -13.18 -5.95
CA ALA A 102 4.55 -13.81 -4.85
C ALA A 102 3.62 -14.09 -3.64
N LEU A 103 2.80 -13.11 -3.27
CA LEU A 103 1.84 -13.21 -2.17
C LEU A 103 0.76 -14.26 -2.43
N GLU A 104 0.24 -14.36 -3.67
CA GLU A 104 -0.66 -15.45 -4.07
C GLU A 104 -0.05 -16.82 -3.79
N LYS A 105 1.24 -17.02 -4.11
CA LYS A 105 1.93 -18.29 -3.83
C LYS A 105 2.04 -18.56 -2.33
N CYS A 106 2.36 -17.54 -1.53
CA CYS A 106 2.39 -17.67 -0.07
C CYS A 106 1.03 -18.07 0.48
N LEU A 107 -0.04 -17.36 0.10
CA LEU A 107 -1.40 -17.60 0.62
C LEU A 107 -1.96 -18.96 0.19
N ALA A 108 -1.58 -19.44 -1.00
CA ALA A 108 -1.99 -20.75 -1.51
C ALA A 108 -1.26 -21.94 -0.86
N ASN A 109 -0.12 -21.71 -0.20
CA ASN A 109 0.71 -22.79 0.36
C ASN A 109 0.92 -22.69 1.87
N CYS A 110 0.51 -21.60 2.52
CA CYS A 110 0.66 -21.37 3.95
C CYS A 110 -0.64 -20.85 4.57
N THR A 111 -0.92 -21.32 5.78
CA THR A 111 -2.10 -20.97 6.58
C THR A 111 -1.95 -19.61 7.24
N TYR A 112 -0.76 -19.29 7.73
CA TYR A 112 -0.44 -17.98 8.29
C TYR A 112 0.61 -17.30 7.42
N VAL A 113 0.31 -16.08 6.98
CA VAL A 113 1.27 -15.27 6.20
C VAL A 113 1.42 -13.90 6.84
N ALA A 114 2.66 -13.47 7.10
CA ALA A 114 2.99 -12.09 7.40
C ALA A 114 3.89 -11.56 6.27
N ALA A 115 3.43 -10.53 5.56
CA ALA A 115 4.14 -10.01 4.40
C ALA A 115 4.38 -8.49 4.50
N LEU A 116 5.61 -8.07 4.20
CA LEU A 116 5.92 -6.68 3.92
C LEU A 116 5.55 -6.35 2.47
N VAL A 117 4.63 -5.42 2.30
CA VAL A 117 4.07 -5.05 0.99
C VAL A 117 4.11 -3.53 0.82
N PRO A 118 4.00 -2.99 -0.40
CA PRO A 118 3.78 -1.55 -0.57
C PRO A 118 2.55 -1.11 0.21
N GLU A 119 2.59 0.04 0.88
CA GLU A 119 1.46 0.47 1.73
C GLU A 119 0.15 0.60 0.94
N SER A 120 0.25 1.00 -0.33
CA SER A 120 -0.88 1.09 -1.26
C SER A 120 -1.59 -0.24 -1.54
N PHE A 121 -1.02 -1.38 -1.13
CA PHE A 121 -1.67 -2.71 -1.20
C PHE A 121 -3.09 -2.67 -0.64
N ILE A 122 -3.31 -2.01 0.50
CA ILE A 122 -4.62 -2.01 1.17
C ILE A 122 -5.74 -1.39 0.32
N THR A 123 -5.38 -0.49 -0.61
CA THR A 123 -6.32 0.15 -1.53
C THR A 123 -6.54 -0.63 -2.83
N SER A 124 -5.83 -1.74 -3.03
CA SER A 124 -5.90 -2.53 -4.26
C SER A 124 -7.12 -3.46 -4.34
N GLY A 125 -7.76 -3.74 -3.21
CA GLY A 125 -8.94 -4.61 -3.13
C GLY A 125 -8.66 -6.09 -3.37
N VAL A 126 -7.40 -6.53 -3.38
CA VAL A 126 -7.03 -7.94 -3.58
C VAL A 126 -6.58 -8.60 -2.27
N PHE A 127 -6.80 -9.92 -2.18
CA PHE A 127 -6.41 -10.76 -1.04
C PHE A 127 -6.98 -10.29 0.31
N LEU A 128 -8.18 -9.72 0.34
CA LEU A 128 -8.78 -9.26 1.60
C LEU A 128 -9.42 -10.39 2.43
N GLU A 129 -9.81 -11.49 1.78
CA GLU A 129 -10.57 -12.61 2.37
C GLU A 129 -9.96 -13.14 3.67
N ARG A 130 -8.62 -13.27 3.74
CA ARG A 130 -7.91 -13.80 4.92
C ARG A 130 -7.08 -12.73 5.65
N LEU A 131 -7.23 -11.45 5.28
CA LEU A 131 -6.42 -10.36 5.83
C LEU A 131 -7.01 -9.87 7.16
N ASP A 132 -6.55 -10.43 8.29
CA ASP A 132 -7.00 -10.03 9.64
C ASP A 132 -6.58 -8.59 9.96
N SER A 133 -5.33 -8.24 9.71
CA SER A 133 -4.77 -6.94 10.08
C SER A 133 -3.83 -6.39 9.03
N PHE A 134 -3.89 -5.07 8.82
CA PHE A 134 -2.94 -4.33 8.02
C PHE A 134 -2.34 -3.17 8.81
N VAL A 135 -1.00 -3.04 8.79
CA VAL A 135 -0.30 -2.00 9.53
C VAL A 135 0.58 -1.16 8.62
N SER A 136 0.25 0.11 8.44
CA SER A 136 1.15 1.08 7.78
C SER A 136 2.35 1.34 8.68
N ILE A 137 3.57 1.12 8.19
CA ILE A 137 4.79 1.22 9.00
C ILE A 137 5.47 2.56 8.78
N THR A 138 5.01 3.59 9.50
CA THR A 138 5.47 4.98 9.33
C THR A 138 6.85 5.29 9.93
N ALA A 139 7.63 4.28 10.32
CA ALA A 139 9.00 4.45 10.80
C ALA A 139 10.00 4.13 9.69
N GLU A 140 11.16 4.79 9.68
CA GLU A 140 12.29 4.38 8.84
C GLU A 140 12.84 3.04 9.35
N ILE A 141 12.32 1.93 8.83
CA ILE A 141 12.77 0.56 9.18
C ILE A 141 13.82 0.02 8.21
N PHE A 142 13.93 0.63 7.03
CA PHE A 142 14.83 0.20 5.98
C PHE A 142 15.63 1.41 5.53
N GLY A 143 16.93 1.47 5.86
CA GLY A 143 17.80 2.61 5.55
C GLY A 143 17.85 2.96 4.05
N ASP A 144 17.52 2.01 3.18
CA ASP A 144 17.69 2.13 1.73
C ASP A 144 16.39 2.32 0.94
N THR A 145 15.20 2.26 1.57
CA THR A 145 13.93 2.46 0.84
C THR A 145 13.09 3.58 1.41
N ARG A 146 12.78 4.54 0.54
CA ARG A 146 11.80 5.61 0.79
C ARG A 146 10.39 5.21 0.38
N GLN A 147 10.18 3.95 -0.04
CA GLN A 147 8.86 3.48 -0.43
C GLN A 147 8.02 3.19 0.82
N PRO A 148 6.76 3.63 0.85
CA PRO A 148 5.84 3.31 1.92
C PRO A 148 5.62 1.80 2.04
N VAL A 149 5.72 1.29 3.27
CA VAL A 149 5.63 -0.15 3.57
C VAL A 149 4.44 -0.40 4.50
N GLY A 150 3.68 -1.45 4.19
CA GLY A 150 2.68 -2.04 5.06
C GLY A 150 3.08 -3.44 5.50
N LEU A 151 2.68 -3.83 6.71
CA LEU A 151 2.69 -5.21 7.18
C LEU A 151 1.28 -5.78 7.03
N ALA A 152 1.11 -6.73 6.12
CA ALA A 152 -0.13 -7.47 5.92
C ALA A 152 -0.07 -8.80 6.70
N LEU A 153 -1.07 -9.05 7.54
CA LEU A 153 -1.14 -10.20 8.44
C LEU A 153 -2.37 -11.04 8.09
N PHE A 154 -2.13 -12.23 7.54
CA PHE A 154 -3.15 -13.14 7.05
C PHE A 154 -3.33 -14.33 7.99
N GLY A 155 -4.58 -14.66 8.29
CA GLY A 155 -4.98 -15.78 9.12
C GLY A 155 -5.39 -17.04 8.34
N PRO A 156 -5.76 -18.12 9.05
CA PRO A 156 -6.29 -19.35 8.45
C PRO A 156 -7.65 -19.13 7.80
N ASP A 157 -8.51 -18.41 8.52
CA ASP A 157 -9.93 -18.32 8.23
C ASP A 157 -10.25 -17.05 7.44
N GLU A 158 -11.36 -17.10 6.72
CA GLU A 158 -11.98 -15.91 6.15
C GLU A 158 -12.32 -14.91 7.26
N THR A 159 -12.19 -13.63 6.95
CA THR A 159 -12.55 -12.54 7.85
C THR A 159 -13.65 -11.69 7.25
N ASP A 160 -14.61 -11.27 8.08
CA ASP A 160 -15.65 -10.33 7.69
C ASP A 160 -15.07 -8.94 7.38
N ASP A 161 -13.91 -8.60 7.97
CA ASP A 161 -13.26 -7.30 7.81
C ASP A 161 -11.78 -7.32 8.20
N THR A 162 -11.06 -6.27 7.83
CA THR A 162 -9.63 -6.08 8.15
C THR A 162 -9.44 -4.97 9.19
N GLU A 163 -8.69 -5.24 10.25
CA GLU A 163 -8.26 -4.21 11.19
C GLU A 163 -7.12 -3.36 10.61
N ILE A 164 -7.33 -2.05 10.54
CA ILE A 164 -6.34 -1.10 10.04
C ILE A 164 -5.60 -0.42 11.18
N TRP A 165 -4.28 -0.37 11.05
CA TRP A 165 -3.37 0.23 12.02
C TRP A 165 -2.39 1.19 11.32
N SER A 166 -2.03 2.26 12.01
CA SER A 166 -0.93 3.16 11.65
C SER A 166 0.11 3.09 12.77
N GLY A 167 1.22 2.40 12.51
CA GLY A 167 2.20 2.07 13.54
C GLY A 167 1.54 1.31 14.70
N LYS A 168 1.45 1.93 15.88
CA LYS A 168 0.84 1.33 17.09
C LYS A 168 -0.62 1.72 17.30
N LYS A 169 -1.15 2.67 16.51
CA LYS A 169 -2.50 3.22 16.68
C LYS A 169 -3.47 2.43 15.80
N ARG A 170 -4.53 1.88 16.41
CA ARG A 170 -5.67 1.32 15.67
C ARG A 170 -6.44 2.47 15.01
N VAL A 171 -6.68 2.35 13.71
CA VAL A 171 -7.44 3.34 12.93
C VAL A 171 -8.92 2.97 12.91
N GLY A 172 -9.23 1.70 12.61
CA GLY A 172 -10.60 1.22 12.49
C GLY A 172 -10.66 -0.04 11.63
N LEU A 173 -11.87 -0.40 11.22
CA LEU A 173 -12.11 -1.49 10.27
C LEU A 173 -12.09 -0.96 8.83
N LEU A 174 -11.57 -1.76 7.88
CA LEU A 174 -11.43 -1.35 6.49
C LEU A 174 -12.78 -0.99 5.86
N SER A 175 -13.82 -1.80 6.08
CA SER A 175 -15.16 -1.53 5.53
C SER A 175 -15.71 -0.16 5.98
N ASN A 176 -15.55 0.17 7.26
CA ASN A 176 -15.98 1.46 7.83
C ASN A 176 -15.24 2.64 7.21
N LEU A 177 -13.95 2.47 6.89
CA LEU A 177 -13.19 3.50 6.19
C LEU A 177 -13.67 3.60 4.73
N GLN A 178 -13.85 2.48 4.03
CA GLN A 178 -14.28 2.43 2.64
C GLN A 178 -15.65 3.07 2.44
N ALA A 179 -16.59 2.89 3.38
CA ALA A 179 -17.90 3.52 3.37
C ALA A 179 -17.85 5.06 3.35
N GLN A 180 -16.75 5.66 3.82
CA GLN A 180 -16.56 7.11 3.85
C GLN A 180 -15.98 7.66 2.55
N ARG A 181 -15.57 6.82 1.59
CA ARG A 181 -14.95 7.26 0.34
C ARG A 181 -15.99 7.91 -0.58
N PRO A 182 -15.84 9.20 -0.94
CA PRO A 182 -16.73 9.85 -1.90
C PRO A 182 -16.67 9.12 -3.25
N GLN A 183 -17.84 8.70 -3.74
CA GLN A 183 -17.95 7.97 -5.00
C GLN A 183 -18.35 8.92 -6.15
N PRO A 184 -17.75 8.76 -7.35
CA PRO A 184 -18.26 9.43 -8.54
C PRO A 184 -19.72 9.07 -8.81
N GLN A 185 -20.60 10.06 -8.86
CA GLN A 185 -22.02 9.88 -9.16
C GLN A 185 -22.30 9.88 -10.67
N ARG A 186 -23.21 9.03 -11.13
CA ARG A 186 -23.73 9.04 -12.51
C ARG A 186 -24.67 10.23 -12.70
N GLY A 187 -24.59 10.90 -13.86
CA GLY A 187 -25.43 12.06 -14.18
C GLY A 187 -25.04 13.37 -13.47
N ALA A 188 -23.98 13.35 -12.66
CA ALA A 188 -23.39 14.57 -12.09
C ALA A 188 -22.67 15.40 -13.16
N VAL A 189 -22.19 16.58 -12.75
CA VAL A 189 -21.41 17.49 -13.60
C VAL A 189 -20.25 16.77 -14.28
N SER A 190 -20.00 17.11 -15.53
CA SER A 190 -18.87 16.57 -16.28
C SER A 190 -17.56 17.14 -15.73
N VAL A 191 -16.56 16.25 -15.58
CA VAL A 191 -15.25 16.56 -15.02
C VAL A 191 -14.15 15.95 -15.89
N ARG A 192 -13.24 16.76 -16.42
CA ARG A 192 -12.08 16.34 -17.20
C ARG A 192 -10.78 16.71 -16.49
N PHE A 193 -9.91 15.73 -16.28
CA PHE A 193 -8.59 15.93 -15.65
C PHE A 193 -7.52 16.13 -16.72
N ASN A 194 -6.40 16.76 -16.34
CA ASN A 194 -5.30 17.09 -17.22
C ASN A 194 -5.72 17.95 -18.43
N ASP A 195 -6.69 18.84 -18.22
CA ASP A 195 -7.23 19.73 -19.24
C ASP A 195 -6.44 21.06 -19.21
N PRO A 196 -5.65 21.41 -20.25
CA PRO A 196 -4.85 22.64 -20.26
C PRO A 196 -5.67 23.92 -20.05
N ASP A 197 -6.94 23.89 -20.46
CA ASP A 197 -7.90 24.99 -20.36
C ASP A 197 -8.84 24.86 -19.13
N GLY A 198 -8.56 23.89 -18.24
CA GLY A 198 -9.38 23.62 -17.06
C GLY A 198 -9.60 24.83 -16.17
N ASN A 199 -10.80 24.96 -15.60
CA ASN A 199 -11.24 26.10 -14.79
C ASN A 199 -10.89 25.98 -13.28
N VAL A 200 -10.30 24.87 -12.85
CA VAL A 200 -9.92 24.58 -11.46
C VAL A 200 -8.52 23.97 -11.42
N GLY A 201 -7.69 24.35 -10.45
CA GLY A 201 -6.43 23.66 -10.20
C GLY A 201 -6.54 22.61 -9.09
N LEU A 202 -5.66 21.60 -9.13
CA LEU A 202 -5.53 20.58 -8.08
C LEU A 202 -4.07 20.23 -7.86
N PHE A 203 -3.58 20.47 -6.64
CA PHE A 203 -2.37 19.84 -6.11
C PHE A 203 -2.77 18.45 -5.60
N ALA A 204 -2.45 17.41 -6.37
CA ALA A 204 -2.83 16.02 -6.12
C ALA A 204 -1.80 15.22 -5.31
N LEU A 205 -0.67 15.83 -4.92
CA LEU A 205 0.39 15.19 -4.14
C LEU A 205 0.78 16.06 -2.94
N ASP A 206 0.90 15.45 -1.76
CA ASP A 206 1.41 16.16 -0.58
C ASP A 206 2.86 16.61 -0.80
N ASN A 207 3.23 17.76 -0.24
CA ASN A 207 4.61 18.21 -0.13
C ASN A 207 5.38 17.39 0.93
N THR A 208 6.62 17.76 1.25
CA THR A 208 7.47 17.03 2.20
C THR A 208 7.29 17.49 3.66
N ILE A 209 6.44 18.49 3.92
CA ILE A 209 6.29 19.14 5.22
C ILE A 209 4.98 18.70 5.88
N GLU A 210 3.86 18.80 5.17
CA GLU A 210 2.51 18.75 5.74
C GLU A 210 1.49 18.16 4.73
N PRO A 211 0.27 17.81 5.17
CA PRO A 211 -0.81 17.49 4.24
C PRO A 211 -1.16 18.73 3.38
N SER A 212 -0.89 18.67 2.07
CA SER A 212 -0.98 19.83 1.18
C SER A 212 -1.78 19.60 -0.10
N ILE A 213 -2.42 18.43 -0.25
CA ILE A 213 -3.36 18.18 -1.36
C ILE A 213 -4.55 19.12 -1.23
N ARG A 214 -4.87 19.85 -2.30
CA ARG A 214 -6.00 20.80 -2.32
C ARG A 214 -6.43 21.15 -3.74
N PHE A 215 -7.72 21.43 -3.89
CA PHE A 215 -8.25 22.21 -5.01
C PHE A 215 -7.85 23.69 -4.83
N CYS A 216 -7.60 24.38 -5.94
CA CYS A 216 -7.08 25.74 -5.94
C CYS A 216 -7.66 26.56 -7.10
N ASN A 217 -7.48 27.88 -7.05
CA ASN A 217 -7.84 28.71 -8.18
C ASN A 217 -6.92 28.38 -9.36
N VAL A 218 -7.46 28.23 -10.57
CA VAL A 218 -6.66 27.89 -11.77
C VAL A 218 -5.50 28.88 -11.99
N LYS A 219 -5.66 30.15 -11.58
CA LYS A 219 -4.61 31.18 -11.70
C LYS A 219 -3.35 30.84 -10.91
N GLU A 220 -3.44 30.04 -9.85
CA GLU A 220 -2.27 29.54 -9.12
C GLU A 220 -1.40 28.59 -9.96
N LEU A 221 -1.96 28.06 -11.06
CA LEU A 221 -1.29 27.16 -12.01
C LEU A 221 -1.09 27.82 -13.38
N ALA A 222 -1.11 29.16 -13.47
CA ALA A 222 -0.94 29.88 -14.73
C ALA A 222 0.36 29.51 -15.45
N ASP A 223 1.46 29.43 -14.70
CA ASP A 223 2.80 29.13 -15.23
C ASP A 223 3.15 27.63 -15.18
N TYR A 224 2.20 26.78 -14.80
CA TYR A 224 2.43 25.34 -14.70
C TYR A 224 1.98 24.62 -15.98
N ASP A 225 2.94 24.05 -16.70
CA ASP A 225 2.66 23.28 -17.91
C ASP A 225 2.04 21.91 -17.57
N ILE A 226 0.81 21.71 -18.03
CA ILE A 226 0.01 20.52 -17.73
C ILE A 226 0.28 19.45 -18.78
N ARG A 227 1.06 18.45 -18.38
CA ARG A 227 1.28 17.27 -19.22
C ARG A 227 0.11 16.29 -19.13
N PRO A 228 -0.28 15.61 -20.23
CA PRO A 228 -1.37 14.63 -20.24
C PRO A 228 -1.20 13.48 -19.22
N SER A 229 0.05 13.18 -18.83
CA SER A 229 0.41 12.13 -17.89
C SER A 229 0.68 12.64 -16.47
N CYS A 230 0.51 13.94 -16.19
CA CYS A 230 0.73 14.48 -14.85
C CYS A 230 -0.26 13.87 -13.86
N ARG A 231 0.23 13.57 -12.64
CA ARG A 231 -0.57 13.00 -11.55
C ARG A 231 -0.34 13.70 -10.21
N SER A 232 0.44 14.78 -10.22
CA SER A 232 0.86 15.51 -9.01
C SER A 232 0.23 16.88 -8.92
N ILE A 233 0.10 17.58 -10.06
CA ILE A 233 -0.51 18.89 -10.18
C ILE A 233 -1.26 18.88 -11.51
N THR A 234 -2.54 19.29 -11.51
CA THR A 234 -3.36 19.33 -12.72
C THR A 234 -4.28 20.53 -12.75
N LYS A 235 -4.70 20.91 -13.95
CA LYS A 235 -5.92 21.68 -14.21
C LYS A 235 -7.08 20.71 -14.49
N ILE A 236 -8.27 21.07 -14.06
CA ILE A 236 -9.50 20.28 -14.17
C ILE A 236 -10.54 21.18 -14.82
N MET A 237 -11.20 20.68 -15.86
CA MET A 237 -12.41 21.28 -16.38
C MET A 237 -13.62 20.70 -15.67
N VAL A 238 -14.44 21.56 -15.06
CA VAL A 238 -15.72 21.19 -14.43
C VAL A 238 -16.85 21.96 -15.11
N ASP A 239 -17.80 21.23 -15.70
CA ASP A 239 -18.97 21.80 -16.37
C ASP A 239 -20.00 22.20 -15.31
N GLY A 240 -19.84 23.40 -14.74
CA GLY A 240 -20.76 23.92 -13.73
C GLY A 240 -20.12 24.93 -12.78
N LYS A 241 -20.82 25.20 -11.67
CA LYS A 241 -20.34 26.13 -10.65
C LYS A 241 -19.15 25.53 -9.90
N VAL A 242 -18.01 26.22 -9.95
CA VAL A 242 -16.81 25.87 -9.20
C VAL A 242 -17.04 26.14 -7.70
N LYS A 243 -16.77 25.13 -6.85
CA LYS A 243 -16.99 25.15 -5.40
C LYS A 243 -15.73 24.78 -4.58
N ILE A 244 -14.57 25.37 -4.93
CA ILE A 244 -13.25 25.04 -4.34
C ILE A 244 -13.27 24.92 -2.81
N ALA A 245 -13.88 25.88 -2.10
CA ALA A 245 -13.90 25.87 -0.64
C ALA A 245 -14.64 24.64 -0.07
N ALA A 246 -15.77 24.28 -0.66
CA ALA A 246 -16.57 23.15 -0.21
C ALA A 246 -15.93 21.81 -0.61
N TRP A 247 -15.29 21.71 -1.78
CA TRP A 247 -14.49 20.54 -2.16
C TRP A 247 -13.30 20.32 -1.24
N ASN A 248 -12.59 21.39 -0.87
CA ASN A 248 -11.48 21.30 0.10
C ASN A 248 -11.96 20.93 1.50
N LYS A 249 -13.14 21.42 1.92
CA LYS A 249 -13.76 21.01 3.18
C LYS A 249 -14.02 19.49 3.19
N LEU A 250 -14.70 18.96 2.17
CA LEU A 250 -14.98 17.53 2.05
C LEU A 250 -13.70 16.70 1.95
N LEU A 251 -12.70 17.16 1.19
CA LEU A 251 -11.38 16.51 1.11
C LEU A 251 -10.73 16.40 2.49
N ASN A 252 -10.70 17.49 3.26
CA ASN A 252 -10.07 17.49 4.58
C ASN A 252 -10.82 16.62 5.58
N GLU A 253 -12.16 16.66 5.57
CA GLU A 253 -13.00 15.79 6.40
C GLU A 253 -12.75 14.31 6.05
N PHE A 254 -12.69 13.97 4.76
CA PHE A 254 -12.35 12.62 4.29
C PHE A 254 -10.97 12.17 4.76
N ARG A 255 -9.95 13.03 4.60
CA ARG A 255 -8.58 12.74 5.05
C ARG A 255 -8.48 12.51 6.55
N GLN A 256 -9.14 13.37 7.33
CA GLN A 256 -9.15 13.28 8.79
C GLN A 256 -9.84 12.00 9.27
N SER A 257 -11.04 11.73 8.76
CA SER A 257 -11.88 10.60 9.18
C SER A 257 -11.27 9.25 8.77
N THR A 258 -10.71 9.16 7.56
CA THR A 258 -10.06 7.93 7.06
C THR A 258 -8.58 7.80 7.46
N HIS A 259 -8.03 8.78 8.16
CA HIS A 259 -6.61 8.85 8.51
C HIS A 259 -5.67 8.66 7.31
N ASP A 260 -6.08 9.17 6.14
CA ASP A 260 -5.40 9.01 4.84
C ASP A 260 -5.22 7.55 4.35
N VAL A 261 -5.81 6.53 5.00
CA VAL A 261 -5.65 5.11 4.64
C VAL A 261 -6.10 4.83 3.20
N LEU A 262 -7.16 5.52 2.77
CA LEU A 262 -7.73 5.35 1.43
C LEU A 262 -7.08 6.26 0.37
N MET A 263 -6.01 6.96 0.72
CA MET A 263 -5.20 7.69 -0.24
C MET A 263 -3.96 6.88 -0.61
N THR A 264 -3.55 6.95 -1.89
CA THR A 264 -2.34 6.26 -2.33
C THR A 264 -1.12 6.85 -1.61
N SER A 265 -0.38 6.03 -0.87
CA SER A 265 0.90 6.44 -0.31
C SER A 265 1.92 6.76 -1.41
N PHE A 266 2.75 7.76 -1.19
CA PHE A 266 3.82 8.18 -2.08
C PHE A 266 5.17 8.18 -1.34
N LYS A 267 6.26 8.09 -2.12
CA LYS A 267 7.63 8.02 -1.58
C LYS A 267 7.96 9.17 -0.63
N GLY A 268 8.61 8.82 0.47
CA GLY A 268 9.07 9.72 1.51
C GLY A 268 8.07 9.94 2.65
N ILE A 269 8.63 10.19 3.83
CA ILE A 269 7.90 10.59 5.03
C ILE A 269 7.92 12.13 5.10
N ARG A 270 6.78 12.72 5.44
CA ARG A 270 6.66 14.16 5.71
C ARG A 270 7.31 14.50 7.05
N LYS A 271 7.62 15.78 7.30
CA LYS A 271 8.18 16.23 8.58
C LYS A 271 7.31 15.87 9.80
N ASP A 272 6.01 15.68 9.61
CA ASP A 272 5.06 15.23 10.66
C ASP A 272 5.06 13.70 10.92
N GLY A 273 5.97 12.95 10.29
CA GLY A 273 6.11 11.50 10.49
C GLY A 273 5.09 10.64 9.74
N LYS A 274 4.29 11.22 8.84
CA LYS A 274 3.33 10.48 8.01
C LYS A 274 3.81 10.32 6.59
N TYR A 275 3.34 9.29 5.89
CA TYR A 275 3.59 9.18 4.45
C TYR A 275 2.98 10.36 3.69
N ARG A 276 3.68 10.80 2.65
CA ARG A 276 3.08 11.65 1.63
C ARG A 276 1.96 10.89 0.95
N ARG A 277 0.85 11.55 0.69
CA ARG A 277 -0.28 10.95 -0.04
C ARG A 277 -0.41 11.53 -1.43
N ARG A 278 -1.06 10.77 -2.31
CA ARG A 278 -1.53 11.20 -3.62
C ARG A 278 -3.03 10.98 -3.72
N CYS A 279 -3.73 12.01 -4.19
CA CYS A 279 -5.15 11.94 -4.55
C CYS A 279 -5.27 11.39 -5.98
N ASP A 280 -5.94 10.25 -6.13
CA ASP A 280 -6.27 9.73 -7.45
C ASP A 280 -7.48 10.46 -8.06
N TRP A 281 -7.64 10.35 -9.38
CA TRP A 281 -8.71 11.03 -10.11
C TRP A 281 -10.11 10.54 -9.75
N ALA A 282 -10.25 9.28 -9.30
CA ALA A 282 -11.55 8.75 -8.89
C ALA A 282 -11.99 9.41 -7.58
N LEU A 283 -11.08 9.56 -6.61
CA LEU A 283 -11.31 10.28 -5.36
C LEU A 283 -11.60 11.77 -5.63
N ALA A 284 -10.77 12.45 -6.42
CA ALA A 284 -10.97 13.86 -6.74
C ALA A 284 -12.33 14.10 -7.42
N ARG A 285 -12.73 13.22 -8.35
CA ARG A 285 -14.04 13.26 -9.00
C ARG A 285 -15.17 13.02 -8.01
N GLY A 286 -15.02 12.02 -7.13
CA GLY A 286 -15.96 11.74 -6.05
C GLY A 286 -16.18 12.98 -5.18
N ILE A 287 -15.12 13.67 -4.78
CA ILE A 287 -15.23 14.91 -3.99
C ILE A 287 -15.99 15.99 -4.76
N ILE A 288 -15.71 16.19 -6.06
CA ILE A 288 -16.41 17.18 -6.88
C ILE A 288 -17.91 16.87 -6.99
N HIS A 289 -18.29 15.59 -7.16
CA HIS A 289 -19.67 15.17 -7.38
C HIS A 289 -20.52 15.20 -6.10
N ASN A 290 -19.92 15.18 -4.91
CA ASN A 290 -20.64 15.08 -3.63
C ASN A 290 -20.76 16.45 -2.90
N VAL A 291 -20.72 17.56 -3.64
CA VAL A 291 -20.81 18.95 -3.13
C VAL A 291 -21.69 19.82 -4.02
#